data_AF-A0A936BKU0-F1
#
_entry.id   AF-A0A936BKU0-F1
#
_cell.length_a   1.000
_cell.length_b   1.000
_cell.length_c   1.000
_cell.angle_alpha   90.00
_cell.angle_beta   90.00
_cell.angle_gamma   90.00
#
_symmetry.space_group_name_H-M   'P 1'
#
loop_
_entity.id
_entity.type
_entity.pdbx_description
1 polymer ?
#
loop_
_entity_poly.entity_id
_entity_poly.type
_entity_poly.pdbx_seq_one_letter_code
_entity_poly.pdbx_strand_id
1 'polypeptide(L)'
;MNGKHRSLLALMAGFAMSAFAAGGGGAAGIAPEFLAMAPEPSAAALARIPDPGRKLLALRSYLRAGNRLADRWSWTEEQIKAFEVSAERAALTAEIDAVSAHFARCNAGHSLYVHSMVRSLDVQIEHWNANESVGAAAGELAAAYAGAFAGGNADGDAIRNWLVAYRGQKQSNIAAPGLSPHGRGRAIDFQVMNDGKIIAGADSKQVETVWRSQHWDERLLASIIAASAAFFGPLKSPDEPWHFDYDPSRNAADRAHPKPAQPSGSAPPCRSTEPAGVPK
;
A
#
# COMPACT_ATOMS: atom_id res chain seq x y z
N MET A 1 28.54 60.82 13.36
CA MET A 1 27.82 62.04 12.95
C MET A 1 26.87 61.67 11.83
N ASN A 2 25.58 61.97 12.03
CA ASN A 2 24.52 62.27 11.06
C ASN A 2 24.41 61.34 9.83
N GLY A 3 23.44 60.44 9.71
CA GLY A 3 22.03 60.64 9.98
C GLY A 3 21.31 60.89 8.65
N LYS A 4 20.37 60.02 8.28
CA LYS A 4 19.11 60.34 7.60
C LYS A 4 18.29 59.07 7.37
N HIS A 5 17.29 58.92 8.24
CA HIS A 5 16.10 58.11 8.01
C HIS A 5 15.43 58.52 6.69
N ARG A 6 15.01 57.53 5.89
CA ARG A 6 14.00 57.72 4.86
C ARG A 6 12.91 56.66 4.99
N SER A 7 11.76 57.18 5.40
CA SER A 7 10.37 56.81 5.18
C SER A 7 10.01 55.43 4.65
N LEU A 8 9.11 54.81 5.43
CA LEU A 8 7.99 53.99 4.98
C LEU A 8 7.41 54.49 3.65
N LEU A 9 7.26 53.57 2.69
CA LEU A 9 6.15 53.61 1.74
C LEU A 9 5.53 52.21 1.71
N ALA A 10 4.32 52.13 2.24
CA ALA A 10 3.45 50.97 2.14
C ALA A 10 3.02 50.81 0.67
N LEU A 11 3.30 49.66 0.07
CA LEU A 11 2.64 49.22 -1.14
C LEU A 11 1.77 48.02 -0.77
N MET A 12 0.50 48.30 -0.45
CA MET A 12 -0.58 47.33 -0.43
C MET A 12 -0.85 46.90 -1.87
N ALA A 13 -0.17 45.85 -2.33
CA ALA A 13 -0.58 45.13 -3.52
C ALA A 13 -1.73 44.21 -3.11
N GLY A 14 -2.95 44.63 -3.46
CA GLY A 14 -4.16 43.84 -3.32
C GLY A 14 -4.02 42.55 -4.13
N PHE A 15 -3.74 41.46 -3.43
CA PHE A 15 -4.07 40.14 -3.94
C PHE A 15 -5.60 40.06 -3.96
N ALA A 16 -6.17 40.11 -5.16
CA ALA A 16 -7.50 39.63 -5.39
C ALA A 16 -7.53 38.17 -4.92
N MET A 17 -8.08 37.93 -3.72
CA MET A 17 -8.60 36.63 -3.36
C MET A 17 -9.70 36.35 -4.38
N SER A 18 -9.36 35.61 -5.43
CA SER A 18 -10.35 34.84 -6.17
C SER A 18 -11.00 33.93 -5.15
N ALA A 19 -12.17 34.36 -4.68
CA ALA A 19 -13.09 33.51 -3.97
C ALA A 19 -13.34 32.31 -4.86
N PHE A 20 -12.68 31.18 -4.55
CA PHE A 20 -13.28 29.89 -4.85
C PHE A 20 -14.58 29.91 -4.07
N ALA A 21 -15.66 30.25 -4.77
CA ALA A 21 -16.99 29.92 -4.34
C ALA A 21 -16.97 28.41 -4.13
N ALA A 22 -16.80 28.02 -2.86
CA ALA A 22 -17.21 26.72 -2.39
C ALA A 22 -18.69 26.62 -2.74
N GLY A 23 -18.96 26.00 -3.90
CA GLY A 23 -20.28 25.54 -4.27
C GLY A 23 -20.68 24.54 -3.20
N GLY A 24 -21.28 25.04 -2.13
CA GLY A 24 -21.98 24.30 -1.12
C GLY A 24 -23.24 23.69 -1.71
N GLY A 25 -23.09 22.81 -2.69
CA GLY A 25 -24.02 21.73 -2.90
C GLY A 25 -23.75 20.76 -1.76
N GLY A 26 -24.49 20.94 -0.67
CA GLY A 26 -24.34 20.14 0.53
C GLY A 26 -24.31 18.67 0.15
N ALA A 27 -23.15 18.01 0.37
CA ALA A 27 -23.12 16.58 0.45
C ALA A 27 -24.14 16.24 1.53
N ALA A 28 -25.30 15.70 1.13
CA ALA A 28 -26.29 15.14 2.01
C ALA A 28 -25.51 14.36 3.07
N GLY A 29 -25.58 14.84 4.32
CA GLY A 29 -24.73 14.35 5.39
C GLY A 29 -24.80 12.84 5.37
N ILE A 30 -23.64 12.18 5.29
CA ILE A 30 -23.63 10.73 5.22
C ILE A 30 -24.35 10.21 6.44
N ALA A 31 -25.47 9.57 6.15
CA ALA A 31 -26.48 9.40 7.13
C ALA A 31 -26.16 8.15 7.98
N PRO A 32 -26.62 8.11 9.24
CA PRO A 32 -26.25 7.08 10.23
C PRO A 32 -26.38 5.64 9.74
N GLU A 33 -27.24 5.39 8.76
CA GLU A 33 -27.41 4.12 8.05
C GLU A 33 -26.13 3.54 7.46
N PHE A 34 -25.11 4.35 7.14
CA PHE A 34 -23.87 3.83 6.56
C PHE A 34 -23.03 3.08 7.59
N LEU A 35 -23.10 3.48 8.86
CA LEU A 35 -22.48 2.71 9.95
C LEU A 35 -23.23 1.40 10.19
N ALA A 36 -24.56 1.38 10.03
CA ALA A 36 -25.36 0.17 10.15
C ALA A 36 -25.08 -0.85 9.02
N MET A 37 -24.63 -0.39 7.85
CA MET A 37 -24.21 -1.27 6.74
C MET A 37 -22.78 -1.80 6.89
N ALA A 38 -21.99 -1.23 7.81
CA ALA A 38 -20.58 -1.54 7.95
C ALA A 38 -20.38 -2.99 8.42
N PRO A 39 -19.71 -3.85 7.64
CA PRO A 39 -19.33 -5.17 8.11
C PRO A 39 -18.28 -5.04 9.24
N GLU A 40 -18.38 -5.87 10.28
CA GLU A 40 -17.33 -5.95 11.29
C GLU A 40 -15.99 -6.38 10.68
N PRO A 41 -14.84 -5.82 11.13
CA PRO A 41 -14.67 -4.86 12.23
C PRO A 41 -14.65 -3.38 11.80
N SER A 42 -15.21 -3.04 10.64
CA SER A 42 -14.96 -1.74 9.99
C SER A 42 -15.69 -0.53 10.60
N ALA A 43 -16.69 -0.74 11.45
CA ALA A 43 -17.50 0.33 12.02
C ALA A 43 -16.64 1.37 12.78
N ALA A 44 -15.69 0.91 13.60
CA ALA A 44 -14.80 1.78 14.36
C ALA A 44 -13.85 2.59 13.46
N ALA A 45 -13.37 2.01 12.36
CA ALA A 45 -12.54 2.73 11.40
C ALA A 45 -13.37 3.80 10.64
N LEU A 46 -14.59 3.46 10.23
CA LEU A 46 -15.50 4.41 9.55
C LEU A 46 -15.87 5.60 10.45
N ALA A 47 -16.03 5.37 11.76
CA ALA A 47 -16.31 6.44 12.72
C ALA A 47 -15.18 7.50 12.78
N ARG A 48 -13.95 7.12 12.42
CA ARG A 48 -12.76 7.98 12.45
C ARG A 48 -12.44 8.67 11.13
N ILE A 49 -13.26 8.46 10.09
CA ILE A 49 -13.14 9.14 8.80
C ILE A 49 -14.14 10.31 8.81
N PRO A 50 -13.69 11.57 8.96
CA PRO A 50 -14.59 12.70 9.11
C PRO A 50 -15.27 13.08 7.78
N ASP A 51 -14.54 13.01 6.66
CA ASP A 51 -15.08 13.36 5.35
C ASP A 51 -16.10 12.32 4.87
N PRO A 52 -17.34 12.72 4.55
CA PRO A 52 -18.36 11.82 4.06
C PRO A 52 -17.93 11.04 2.81
N GLY A 53 -17.44 11.71 1.76
CA GLY A 53 -17.04 11.03 0.52
C GLY A 53 -15.99 9.94 0.76
N ARG A 54 -14.99 10.23 1.59
CA ARG A 54 -13.94 9.28 2.00
C ARG A 54 -14.52 8.11 2.79
N LYS A 55 -15.49 8.37 3.67
CA LYS A 55 -16.20 7.34 4.44
C LYS A 55 -17.00 6.41 3.53
N LEU A 56 -17.71 6.96 2.54
CA LEU A 56 -18.44 6.17 1.53
C LEU A 56 -17.50 5.30 0.71
N LEU A 57 -16.34 5.84 0.32
CA LEU A 57 -15.33 5.11 -0.44
C LEU A 57 -14.72 3.96 0.37
N ALA A 58 -14.46 4.18 1.67
CA ALA A 58 -14.01 3.14 2.59
C ALA A 58 -15.08 2.06 2.78
N LEU A 59 -16.33 2.44 3.05
CA LEU A 59 -17.46 1.52 3.19
C LEU A 59 -17.62 0.64 1.95
N ARG A 60 -17.59 1.23 0.74
CA ARG A 60 -17.60 0.48 -0.52
C ARG A 60 -16.50 -0.58 -0.57
N SER A 61 -15.29 -0.24 -0.10
CA SER A 61 -14.17 -1.17 -0.08
C SER A 61 -14.40 -2.32 0.90
N TYR A 62 -14.97 -2.05 2.07
CA TYR A 62 -15.33 -3.06 3.06
C TYR A 62 -16.46 -3.98 2.58
N LEU A 63 -17.49 -3.42 1.96
CA LEU A 63 -18.60 -4.18 1.36
C LEU A 63 -18.09 -5.14 0.27
N ARG A 64 -17.11 -4.72 -0.52
CA ARG A 64 -16.47 -5.57 -1.53
C ARG A 64 -15.55 -6.64 -0.97
N ALA A 65 -14.90 -6.37 0.15
CA ALA A 65 -14.12 -7.38 0.85
C ALA A 65 -15.04 -8.50 1.37
N GLY A 66 -16.26 -8.16 1.76
CA GLY A 66 -17.30 -9.11 2.16
C GLY A 66 -16.84 -9.94 3.35
N ASN A 67 -17.06 -11.26 3.28
CA ASN A 67 -16.65 -12.20 4.32
C ASN A 67 -15.12 -12.28 4.54
N ARG A 68 -14.30 -11.83 3.59
CA ARG A 68 -12.83 -11.80 3.72
C ARG A 68 -12.32 -10.57 4.46
N LEU A 69 -13.20 -9.70 4.94
CA LEU A 69 -12.79 -8.46 5.60
C LEU A 69 -11.99 -8.74 6.88
N ALA A 70 -12.51 -9.57 7.77
CA ALA A 70 -11.87 -9.90 9.03
C ALA A 70 -10.49 -10.53 8.82
N ASP A 71 -10.38 -11.44 7.84
CA ASP A 71 -9.12 -12.09 7.49
C ASP A 71 -8.07 -11.12 6.98
N ARG A 72 -8.49 -10.01 6.37
CA ARG A 72 -7.57 -9.00 5.83
C ARG A 72 -7.32 -7.84 6.77
N TRP A 73 -8.06 -7.79 7.88
CA TRP A 73 -8.07 -6.63 8.75
C TRP A 73 -6.70 -6.37 9.38
N SER A 74 -6.25 -5.13 9.27
CA SER A 74 -4.97 -4.70 9.82
C SER A 74 -4.96 -4.78 11.35
N TRP A 75 -3.79 -5.09 11.88
CA TRP A 75 -3.55 -5.21 13.30
C TRP A 75 -3.65 -3.85 14.03
N THR A 76 -4.07 -3.92 15.29
CA THR A 76 -3.94 -2.81 16.24
C THR A 76 -2.48 -2.64 16.68
N GLU A 77 -2.16 -1.53 17.32
CA GLU A 77 -0.83 -1.30 17.91
C GLU A 77 -0.43 -2.39 18.92
N GLU A 78 -1.39 -2.89 19.71
CA GLU A 78 -1.15 -3.98 20.67
C GLU A 78 -0.81 -5.29 19.96
N GLN A 79 -1.52 -5.61 18.88
CA GLN A 79 -1.24 -6.78 18.06
C GLN A 79 0.12 -6.67 17.36
N ILE A 80 0.50 -5.47 16.91
CA ILE A 80 1.82 -5.20 16.33
C ILE A 80 2.91 -5.41 17.37
N LYS A 81 2.78 -4.83 18.57
CA LYS A 81 3.75 -5.02 19.67
C LYS A 81 3.89 -6.49 20.06
N ALA A 82 2.78 -7.22 20.12
CA ALA A 82 2.80 -8.66 20.39
C ALA A 82 3.53 -9.43 19.27
N PHE A 83 3.29 -9.06 18.01
CA PHE A 83 3.98 -9.65 16.87
C PHE A 83 5.47 -9.36 16.89
N GLU A 84 5.91 -8.14 17.20
CA GLU A 84 7.32 -7.73 17.19
C GLU A 84 8.22 -8.60 18.07
N VAL A 85 7.70 -9.12 19.18
CA VAL A 85 8.43 -10.01 20.10
C VAL A 85 8.13 -11.49 19.89
N SER A 86 7.35 -11.83 18.88
CA SER A 86 6.90 -13.21 18.62
C SER A 86 7.95 -14.04 17.88
N ALA A 87 7.84 -15.37 18.03
CA ALA A 87 8.60 -16.31 17.22
C ALA A 87 8.28 -16.18 15.71
N GLU A 88 7.08 -15.73 15.38
CA GLU A 88 6.67 -15.48 14.01
C GLU A 88 7.44 -14.31 13.38
N ARG A 89 7.64 -13.22 14.12
CA ARG A 89 8.49 -12.11 13.66
C ARG A 89 9.93 -12.56 13.48
N ALA A 90 10.47 -13.34 14.41
CA ALA A 90 11.82 -13.89 14.29
C ALA A 90 11.96 -14.76 13.02
N ALA A 91 10.96 -15.58 12.71
CA ALA A 91 10.94 -16.39 11.49
C ALA A 91 10.88 -15.50 10.23
N LEU A 92 10.02 -14.49 10.20
CA LEU A 92 9.96 -13.52 9.09
C LEU A 92 11.31 -12.83 8.88
N THR A 93 11.96 -12.37 9.95
CA THR A 93 13.29 -11.74 9.87
C THR A 93 14.32 -12.70 9.29
N ALA A 94 14.35 -13.96 9.72
CA ALA A 94 15.28 -14.95 9.17
C ALA A 94 15.08 -15.19 7.66
N GLU A 95 13.84 -15.20 7.19
CA GLU A 95 13.51 -15.34 5.76
C GLU A 95 13.94 -14.10 4.97
N ILE A 96 13.73 -12.89 5.52
CA ILE A 96 14.22 -11.63 4.93
C ILE A 96 15.75 -11.63 4.82
N ASP A 97 16.45 -12.06 5.87
CA ASP A 97 17.91 -12.13 5.90
C ASP A 97 18.43 -13.13 4.87
N ALA A 98 17.77 -14.29 4.72
CA ALA A 98 18.13 -15.29 3.72
C ALA A 98 18.00 -14.75 2.28
N VAL A 99 16.89 -14.07 1.97
CA VAL A 99 16.69 -13.40 0.67
C VAL A 99 17.75 -12.33 0.44
N SER A 100 18.00 -11.48 1.45
CA SER A 100 18.97 -10.39 1.36
C SER A 100 20.40 -10.89 1.14
N ALA A 101 20.80 -11.95 1.86
CA ALA A 101 22.11 -12.58 1.70
C ALA A 101 22.27 -13.25 0.33
N HIS A 102 21.21 -13.90 -0.18
CA HIS A 102 21.21 -14.45 -1.54
C HIS A 102 21.34 -13.35 -2.59
N PHE A 103 20.56 -12.27 -2.46
CA PHE A 103 20.57 -11.15 -3.39
C PHE A 103 21.95 -10.49 -3.46
N ALA A 104 22.54 -10.14 -2.31
CA ALA A 104 23.86 -9.50 -2.26
C ALA A 104 24.97 -10.39 -2.86
N ARG A 105 24.91 -11.70 -2.63
CA ARG A 105 25.85 -12.66 -3.23
C ARG A 105 25.74 -12.71 -4.76
N CYS A 106 24.53 -12.63 -5.31
CA CYS A 106 24.32 -12.70 -6.76
C CYS A 106 24.42 -11.36 -7.48
N ASN A 107 24.43 -10.24 -6.76
CA ASN A 107 24.42 -8.89 -7.32
C ASN A 107 25.51 -8.06 -6.63
N ALA A 108 26.77 -8.29 -7.01
CA ALA A 108 27.92 -7.60 -6.41
C ALA A 108 27.73 -6.08 -6.41
N GLY A 109 28.06 -5.44 -5.29
CA GLY A 109 27.87 -3.99 -5.08
C GLY A 109 26.43 -3.58 -4.75
N HIS A 110 25.49 -4.51 -4.63
CA HIS A 110 24.09 -4.22 -4.34
C HIS A 110 23.59 -4.96 -3.10
N SER A 111 22.61 -4.37 -2.44
CA SER A 111 21.91 -4.95 -1.28
C SER A 111 20.42 -4.64 -1.35
N LEU A 112 19.64 -5.21 -0.43
CA LEU A 112 18.23 -4.91 -0.27
C LEU A 112 18.00 -4.01 0.94
N TYR A 113 17.21 -2.97 0.76
CA TYR A 113 16.48 -2.29 1.84
C TYR A 113 15.11 -2.94 1.96
N VAL A 114 14.71 -3.32 3.17
CA VAL A 114 13.44 -4.01 3.40
C VAL A 114 12.57 -3.20 4.35
N HIS A 115 11.45 -2.71 3.85
CA HIS A 115 10.48 -2.00 4.67
C HIS A 115 9.53 -3.02 5.33
N SER A 116 9.97 -3.60 6.45
CA SER A 116 9.22 -4.63 7.18
C SER A 116 8.33 -4.09 8.30
N MET A 117 8.15 -2.77 8.38
CA MET A 117 7.33 -2.14 9.42
C MET A 117 5.85 -2.41 9.17
N VAL A 118 5.15 -2.91 10.19
CA VAL A 118 3.71 -3.11 10.14
C VAL A 118 3.03 -1.76 10.23
N ARG A 119 2.20 -1.42 9.24
CA ARG A 119 1.45 -0.16 9.26
C ARG A 119 0.16 -0.35 10.04
N SER A 120 0.08 0.22 11.23
CA SER A 120 -1.12 0.12 12.06
C SER A 120 -2.36 0.70 11.40
N LEU A 121 -3.52 0.25 11.87
CA LEU A 121 -4.81 0.78 11.44
C LEU A 121 -4.89 2.31 11.61
N ASP A 122 -4.28 2.85 12.66
CA ASP A 122 -4.28 4.29 12.97
C ASP A 122 -3.55 5.09 11.90
N VAL A 123 -2.33 4.69 11.56
CA VAL A 123 -1.55 5.31 10.48
C VAL A 123 -2.27 5.19 9.15
N GLN A 124 -2.93 4.06 8.87
CA GLN A 124 -3.72 3.90 7.65
C GLN A 124 -4.90 4.88 7.58
N ILE A 125 -5.61 5.11 8.70
CA ILE A 125 -6.71 6.08 8.76
C ILE A 125 -6.19 7.51 8.54
N GLU A 126 -5.06 7.86 9.14
CA GLU A 126 -4.42 9.16 8.95
C GLU A 126 -4.05 9.38 7.48
N HIS A 127 -3.32 8.44 6.88
CA HIS A 127 -2.95 8.51 5.46
C HIS A 127 -4.18 8.56 4.56
N TRP A 128 -5.21 7.77 4.85
CA TRP A 128 -6.47 7.78 4.11
C TRP A 128 -7.15 9.15 4.13
N ASN A 129 -7.13 9.83 5.27
CA ASN A 129 -7.74 11.16 5.41
C ASN A 129 -6.91 12.26 4.74
N ALA A 130 -5.58 12.14 4.70
CA ALA A 130 -4.68 13.13 4.11
C ALA A 130 -4.45 12.97 2.60
N ASN A 131 -4.66 11.78 2.03
CA ASN A 131 -4.26 11.48 0.64
C ASN A 131 -5.15 12.16 -0.42
N GLU A 132 -4.54 12.81 -1.41
CA GLU A 132 -5.25 13.54 -2.48
C GLU A 132 -6.00 12.62 -3.44
N SER A 133 -5.43 11.48 -3.82
CA SER A 133 -6.08 10.53 -4.74
C SER A 133 -7.34 9.92 -4.12
N VAL A 134 -7.31 9.65 -2.81
CA VAL A 134 -8.49 9.24 -2.04
C VAL A 134 -9.56 10.33 -2.12
N GLY A 135 -9.19 11.60 -1.90
CA GLY A 135 -10.12 12.73 -2.00
C GLY A 135 -10.75 12.86 -3.39
N ALA A 136 -9.95 12.69 -4.44
CA ALA A 136 -10.41 12.77 -5.82
C ALA A 136 -11.39 11.64 -6.18
N ALA A 137 -11.12 10.39 -5.76
CA ALA A 137 -12.01 9.25 -5.95
C ALA A 137 -13.26 9.33 -5.07
N ALA A 138 -13.12 9.83 -3.84
CA ALA A 138 -14.22 10.06 -2.91
C ALA A 138 -15.22 11.08 -3.45
N GLY A 139 -14.74 12.20 -4.01
CA GLY A 139 -15.59 13.21 -4.63
C GLY A 139 -16.36 12.69 -5.84
N GLU A 140 -15.71 11.88 -6.70
CA GLU A 140 -16.38 11.23 -7.83
C GLU A 140 -17.49 10.28 -7.38
N LEU A 141 -17.20 9.42 -6.40
CA LEU A 141 -18.16 8.49 -5.84
C LEU A 141 -19.34 9.22 -5.18
N ALA A 142 -19.08 10.27 -4.41
CA ALA A 142 -20.11 11.05 -3.74
C ALA A 142 -21.04 11.75 -4.72
N ALA A 143 -20.51 12.34 -5.80
CA ALA A 143 -21.31 12.94 -6.86
C ALA A 143 -22.18 11.90 -7.58
N ALA A 144 -21.62 10.74 -7.90
CA ALA A 144 -22.36 9.64 -8.52
C ALA A 144 -23.46 9.08 -7.59
N TYR A 145 -23.17 8.98 -6.29
CA TYR A 145 -24.14 8.55 -5.29
C TYR A 145 -25.30 9.53 -5.17
N ALA A 146 -25.01 10.83 -5.07
CA ALA A 146 -26.02 11.87 -5.04
C ALA A 146 -26.92 11.84 -6.29
N GLY A 147 -26.34 11.65 -7.47
CA GLY A 147 -27.10 11.50 -8.72
C GLY A 147 -27.98 10.25 -8.77
N ALA A 148 -27.50 9.12 -8.26
CA ALA A 148 -28.25 7.86 -8.25
C ALA A 148 -29.45 7.86 -7.28
N PHE A 149 -29.35 8.63 -6.19
CA PHE A 149 -30.32 8.60 -5.09
C PHE A 149 -30.98 9.97 -4.80
N ALA A 150 -30.92 10.92 -5.74
CA ALA A 150 -31.49 12.27 -5.60
C ALA A 150 -33.02 12.30 -5.36
N GLY A 151 -33.73 11.18 -5.56
CA GLY A 151 -35.20 11.10 -5.59
C GLY A 151 -35.89 10.52 -4.35
N GLY A 152 -35.17 10.12 -3.29
CA GLY A 152 -35.79 9.62 -2.05
C GLY A 152 -35.09 8.41 -1.42
N ASN A 153 -35.72 7.86 -0.36
CA ASN A 153 -35.19 6.75 0.44
C ASN A 153 -34.99 5.48 -0.42
N ALA A 154 -33.74 5.22 -0.79
CA ALA A 154 -33.34 3.87 -1.15
C ALA A 154 -33.21 3.03 0.12
N ASP A 155 -33.69 1.79 0.07
CA ASP A 155 -33.39 0.85 1.14
C ASP A 155 -31.88 0.53 1.20
N GLY A 156 -31.45 -0.01 2.34
CA GLY A 156 -30.03 -0.30 2.58
C GLY A 156 -29.43 -1.32 1.60
N ASP A 157 -30.23 -2.23 1.05
CA ASP A 157 -29.76 -3.25 0.12
C ASP A 157 -29.53 -2.68 -1.28
N ALA A 158 -30.40 -1.78 -1.74
CA ALA A 158 -30.21 -1.02 -2.97
C ALA A 158 -28.92 -0.18 -2.90
N ILE A 159 -28.67 0.49 -1.78
CA ILE A 159 -27.44 1.26 -1.56
C ILE A 159 -26.21 0.35 -1.55
N ARG A 160 -26.27 -0.76 -0.79
CA ARG A 160 -25.18 -1.75 -0.71
C ARG A 160 -24.81 -2.28 -2.10
N ASN A 161 -25.82 -2.72 -2.87
CA ASN A 161 -25.62 -3.29 -4.20
C ASN A 161 -25.02 -2.25 -5.16
N TRP A 162 -25.52 -1.02 -5.12
CA TRP A 162 -24.98 0.08 -5.93
C TRP A 162 -23.52 0.37 -5.59
N LEU A 163 -23.16 0.47 -4.31
CA LEU A 163 -21.78 0.71 -3.88
C LEU A 163 -20.82 -0.39 -4.35
N VAL A 164 -21.22 -1.65 -4.19
CA VAL A 164 -20.42 -2.80 -4.65
C VAL A 164 -20.26 -2.77 -6.16
N ALA A 165 -21.30 -2.43 -6.92
CA ALA A 165 -21.28 -2.37 -8.37
C ALA A 165 -20.51 -1.16 -8.95
N TYR A 166 -20.48 -0.02 -8.27
CA TYR A 166 -19.92 1.23 -8.78
C TYR A 166 -18.46 1.12 -9.28
N ARG A 167 -18.18 1.52 -10.52
CA ARG A 167 -16.82 1.60 -11.08
C ARG A 167 -16.53 3.05 -11.48
N GLY A 168 -15.80 3.77 -10.63
CA GLY A 168 -15.32 5.13 -10.92
C GLY A 168 -14.07 5.11 -11.80
N GLN A 169 -13.79 6.24 -12.44
CA GLN A 169 -12.60 6.44 -13.26
C GLN A 169 -11.38 6.75 -12.39
N LYS A 170 -11.56 7.49 -11.29
CA LYS A 170 -10.48 7.81 -10.36
C LYS A 170 -10.28 6.67 -9.38
N GLN A 171 -9.01 6.29 -9.17
CA GLN A 171 -8.61 5.27 -8.22
C GLN A 171 -7.87 5.89 -7.04
N SER A 172 -8.13 5.35 -5.85
CA SER A 172 -7.24 5.59 -4.70
C SER A 172 -5.95 4.82 -4.93
N ASN A 173 -4.80 5.48 -4.73
CA ASN A 173 -3.49 4.84 -4.78
C ASN A 173 -3.12 4.12 -3.47
N ILE A 174 -3.97 4.19 -2.45
CA ILE A 174 -3.81 3.46 -1.19
C ILE A 174 -5.05 2.61 -0.88
N ALA A 175 -4.85 1.49 -0.20
CA ALA A 175 -5.94 0.64 0.27
C ALA A 175 -6.80 1.39 1.31
N ALA A 176 -8.09 1.04 1.39
CA ALA A 176 -8.92 1.49 2.49
C ALA A 176 -8.35 1.02 3.83
N PRO A 177 -8.47 1.82 4.92
CA PRO A 177 -7.89 1.47 6.20
C PRO A 177 -8.34 0.10 6.68
N GLY A 178 -7.41 -0.70 7.18
CA GLY A 178 -7.70 -2.07 7.60
C GLY A 178 -7.52 -3.09 6.48
N LEU A 179 -7.54 -2.70 5.19
CA LEU A 179 -7.37 -3.64 4.06
C LEU A 179 -5.96 -3.69 3.48
N SER A 180 -5.02 -2.91 4.02
CA SER A 180 -3.63 -2.94 3.58
C SER A 180 -2.95 -4.26 4.01
N PRO A 181 -2.34 -5.02 3.09
CA PRO A 181 -1.58 -6.23 3.42
C PRO A 181 -0.42 -5.99 4.41
N HIS A 182 0.18 -4.79 4.39
CA HIS A 182 1.22 -4.41 5.34
C HIS A 182 0.73 -4.32 6.78
N GLY A 183 -0.59 -4.15 6.98
CA GLY A 183 -1.16 -4.02 8.32
C GLY A 183 -1.12 -5.29 9.16
N ARG A 184 -0.70 -6.43 8.59
CA ARG A 184 -0.55 -7.71 9.31
C ARG A 184 0.87 -8.26 9.28
N GLY A 185 1.86 -7.44 8.91
CA GLY A 185 3.23 -7.92 8.69
C GLY A 185 3.34 -9.03 7.64
N ARG A 186 2.32 -9.16 6.78
CA ARG A 186 2.21 -10.19 5.74
C ARG A 186 2.68 -9.72 4.38
N ALA A 187 2.95 -8.43 4.21
CA ALA A 187 3.48 -7.89 2.98
C ALA A 187 4.78 -7.17 3.23
N ILE A 188 5.78 -7.50 2.41
CA ILE A 188 7.14 -7.02 2.52
C ILE A 188 7.53 -6.36 1.19
N ASP A 189 7.99 -5.12 1.29
CA ASP A 189 8.55 -4.38 0.17
C ASP A 189 10.08 -4.47 0.21
N PHE A 190 10.67 -5.02 -0.85
CA PHE A 190 12.11 -5.08 -1.06
C PHE A 190 12.54 -4.00 -2.06
N GLN A 191 13.48 -3.15 -1.67
CA GLN A 191 14.03 -2.09 -2.52
C GLN A 191 15.51 -2.33 -2.76
N VAL A 192 16.01 -1.99 -3.93
CA VAL A 192 17.42 -2.24 -4.28
C VAL A 192 18.27 -1.05 -3.86
N MET A 193 19.37 -1.33 -3.17
CA MET A 193 20.38 -0.37 -2.78
C MET A 193 21.69 -0.58 -3.52
N ASN A 194 22.40 0.52 -3.77
CA ASN A 194 23.80 0.56 -4.15
C ASN A 194 24.47 1.69 -3.37
N ASP A 195 25.61 1.42 -2.73
CA ASP A 195 26.37 2.39 -1.92
C ASP A 195 25.52 3.21 -0.93
N GLY A 196 24.61 2.54 -0.22
CA GLY A 196 23.76 3.18 0.79
C GLY A 196 22.57 3.98 0.23
N LYS A 197 22.37 4.00 -1.10
CA LYS A 197 21.28 4.73 -1.76
C LYS A 197 20.29 3.75 -2.38
N ILE A 198 18.99 4.04 -2.24
CA ILE A 198 17.95 3.31 -2.97
C ILE A 198 18.04 3.68 -4.46
N ILE A 199 18.30 2.70 -5.30
CA ILE A 199 18.36 2.86 -6.77
C ILE A 199 17.11 2.35 -7.47
N ALA A 200 16.38 1.41 -6.85
CA ALA A 200 15.06 0.96 -7.28
C ALA A 200 14.14 0.93 -6.05
N GLY A 201 13.29 1.96 -5.94
CA GLY A 201 12.41 2.17 -4.79
C GLY A 201 11.01 1.58 -4.97
N ALA A 202 10.22 1.63 -3.91
CA ALA A 202 8.79 1.28 -3.92
C ALA A 202 7.96 2.42 -4.55
N ASP A 203 8.22 2.71 -5.84
CA ASP A 203 7.60 3.79 -6.61
C ASP A 203 7.12 3.25 -7.96
N SER A 204 5.80 3.30 -8.18
CA SER A 204 5.18 2.83 -9.43
C SER A 204 5.65 3.58 -10.67
N LYS A 205 6.15 4.81 -10.52
CA LYS A 205 6.74 5.56 -11.63
C LYS A 205 8.08 4.99 -12.10
N GLN A 206 8.74 4.18 -11.27
CA GLN A 206 10.04 3.57 -11.56
C GLN A 206 9.93 2.16 -12.14
N VAL A 207 8.72 1.60 -12.26
CA VAL A 207 8.53 0.20 -12.71
C VAL A 207 9.19 -0.02 -14.06
N GLU A 208 8.82 0.73 -15.09
CA GLU A 208 9.39 0.54 -16.43
C GLU A 208 10.82 1.08 -16.54
N THR A 209 11.07 2.27 -15.96
CA THR A 209 12.32 3.01 -16.20
C THR A 209 13.50 2.54 -15.37
N VAL A 210 13.26 1.83 -14.26
CA VAL A 210 14.29 1.35 -13.34
C VAL A 210 14.15 -0.14 -13.10
N TRP A 211 13.00 -0.59 -12.62
CA TRP A 211 12.83 -2.00 -12.23
C TRP A 211 13.03 -2.93 -13.42
N ARG A 212 12.26 -2.76 -14.50
CA ARG A 212 12.33 -3.62 -15.69
C ARG A 212 13.53 -3.31 -16.57
N SER A 213 13.85 -2.03 -16.80
CA SER A 213 14.97 -1.65 -17.67
C SER A 213 16.34 -2.15 -17.18
N GLN A 214 16.49 -2.34 -15.87
CA GLN A 214 17.71 -2.85 -15.24
C GLN A 214 17.56 -4.28 -14.71
N HIS A 215 16.42 -4.93 -14.98
CA HIS A 215 16.09 -6.30 -14.57
C HIS A 215 16.15 -6.54 -13.05
N TRP A 216 15.88 -5.51 -12.24
CA TRP A 216 15.87 -5.64 -10.78
C TRP A 216 14.74 -6.53 -10.27
N ASP A 217 13.61 -6.49 -10.96
CA ASP A 217 12.45 -7.33 -10.72
C ASP A 217 12.78 -8.83 -10.89
N GLU A 218 13.49 -9.17 -11.97
CA GLU A 218 13.90 -10.55 -12.25
C GLU A 218 14.94 -11.03 -11.23
N ARG A 219 15.91 -10.18 -10.90
CA ARG A 219 16.98 -10.48 -9.91
C ARG A 219 16.42 -10.67 -8.50
N LEU A 220 15.46 -9.84 -8.11
CA LEU A 220 14.77 -9.95 -6.84
C LEU A 220 13.93 -11.23 -6.80
N LEU A 221 13.10 -11.47 -7.82
CA LEU A 221 12.27 -12.67 -7.90
C LEU A 221 13.11 -13.95 -7.85
N ALA A 222 14.22 -14.00 -8.60
CA ALA A 222 15.14 -15.13 -8.57
C ALA A 222 15.73 -15.36 -7.17
N SER A 223 16.08 -14.29 -6.45
CA SER A 223 16.61 -14.40 -5.09
C SER A 223 15.56 -14.87 -4.09
N ILE A 224 14.31 -14.42 -4.23
CA ILE A 224 13.19 -14.86 -3.41
C ILE A 224 12.91 -16.35 -3.61
N ILE A 225 12.75 -16.79 -4.86
CA ILE A 225 12.53 -18.22 -5.20
C ILE A 225 13.65 -19.12 -4.67
N ALA A 226 14.90 -18.65 -4.75
CA ALA A 226 16.06 -19.42 -4.31
C ALA A 226 16.21 -19.50 -2.79
N ALA A 227 15.75 -18.49 -2.04
CA ALA A 227 16.00 -18.36 -0.61
C ALA A 227 14.80 -18.70 0.28
N SER A 228 13.57 -18.61 -0.22
CA SER A 228 12.36 -18.76 0.60
C SER A 228 11.18 -19.35 -0.17
N ALA A 229 10.50 -20.33 0.43
CA ALA A 229 9.20 -20.82 -0.04
C ALA A 229 8.01 -20.10 0.64
N ALA A 230 8.26 -19.28 1.68
CA ALA A 230 7.23 -18.54 2.40
C ALA A 230 6.82 -17.25 1.70
N PHE A 231 7.68 -16.68 0.87
CA PHE A 231 7.36 -15.50 0.08
C PHE A 231 6.69 -15.85 -1.25
N PHE A 232 5.68 -15.08 -1.65
CA PHE A 232 5.05 -15.20 -2.95
C PHE A 232 4.63 -13.85 -3.52
N GLY A 233 4.65 -13.76 -4.86
CA GLY A 233 4.53 -12.50 -5.57
C GLY A 233 5.40 -12.52 -6.84
N PRO A 234 5.76 -11.35 -7.39
CA PRO A 234 5.39 -10.02 -6.91
C PRO A 234 3.90 -9.70 -7.14
N LEU A 235 3.39 -8.65 -6.48
CA LEU A 235 2.03 -8.14 -6.72
C LEU A 235 1.87 -7.62 -8.15
N LYS A 236 0.78 -8.05 -8.82
CA LYS A 236 0.54 -7.77 -10.26
C LYS A 236 -0.50 -6.68 -10.53
N SER A 237 -1.32 -6.35 -9.54
CA SER A 237 -2.37 -5.34 -9.68
C SER A 237 -2.62 -4.64 -8.33
N PRO A 238 -2.09 -3.43 -8.13
CA PRO A 238 -1.16 -2.70 -9.03
C PRO A 238 0.15 -3.46 -9.28
N ASP A 239 0.83 -3.19 -10.41
CA ASP A 239 2.14 -3.84 -10.68
C ASP A 239 3.20 -3.24 -9.74
N GLU A 240 3.62 -4.04 -8.76
CA GLU A 240 4.56 -3.67 -7.71
C GLU A 240 5.64 -4.77 -7.62
N PRO A 241 6.68 -4.73 -8.46
CA PRO A 241 7.73 -5.76 -8.51
C PRO A 241 8.53 -5.94 -7.21
N TRP A 242 8.43 -4.97 -6.29
CA TRP A 242 9.05 -5.02 -4.96
C TRP A 242 8.20 -5.71 -3.89
N HIS A 243 6.90 -5.90 -4.13
CA HIS A 243 5.93 -6.29 -3.11
C HIS A 243 5.68 -7.80 -3.10
N PHE A 244 5.94 -8.43 -1.97
CA PHE A 244 5.73 -9.88 -1.77
C PHE A 244 4.92 -10.14 -0.52
N ASP A 245 3.98 -11.08 -0.63
CA ASP A 245 3.26 -11.62 0.52
C ASP A 245 4.09 -12.70 1.22
N TYR A 246 3.94 -12.81 2.54
CA TYR A 246 4.61 -13.75 3.42
C TYR A 246 3.59 -14.67 4.09
N ASP A 247 3.73 -15.97 3.86
CA ASP A 247 2.94 -17.00 4.51
C ASP A 247 3.86 -18.10 5.11
N PRO A 248 4.06 -18.10 6.44
CA PRO A 248 4.95 -19.07 7.09
C PRO A 248 4.42 -20.50 6.99
N SER A 249 3.13 -20.70 6.71
CA SER A 249 2.55 -22.04 6.57
C SER A 249 3.05 -22.75 5.30
N ARG A 250 3.45 -22.00 4.28
CA ARG A 250 4.04 -22.56 3.05
C ARG A 250 5.36 -23.26 3.31
N ASN A 251 6.19 -22.72 4.20
CA ASN A 251 7.42 -23.37 4.63
C ASN A 251 7.14 -24.66 5.44
N ALA A 252 6.06 -24.71 6.22
CA ALA A 252 5.71 -25.89 7.00
C ALA A 252 5.22 -27.04 6.11
N ALA A 253 4.46 -26.76 5.05
CA ALA A 253 4.00 -27.76 4.09
C ALA A 253 5.16 -28.42 3.32
N ASP A 254 6.14 -27.63 2.88
CA ASP A 254 7.34 -28.13 2.20
C ASP A 254 8.25 -28.96 3.12
N ARG A 255 8.25 -28.68 4.43
CA ARG A 255 9.00 -29.47 5.43
C ARG A 255 8.28 -30.74 5.87
N ALA A 256 6.94 -30.73 5.90
CA ALA A 256 6.12 -31.87 6.34
C ALA A 256 5.99 -32.97 5.28
N HIS A 257 6.12 -32.62 4.01
CA HIS A 257 6.30 -33.57 2.92
C HIS A 257 7.73 -33.47 2.41
N PRO A 258 8.70 -34.21 2.98
CA PRO A 258 10.02 -34.29 2.39
C PRO A 258 9.83 -34.79 0.95
N LYS A 259 10.03 -33.88 0.00
CA LYS A 259 10.07 -34.20 -1.43
C LYS A 259 11.03 -35.39 -1.57
N PRO A 260 10.66 -36.47 -2.29
CA PRO A 260 11.58 -37.57 -2.53
C PRO A 260 12.89 -36.96 -3.04
N ALA A 261 14.00 -37.33 -2.39
CA ALA A 261 15.29 -36.65 -2.50
C ALA A 261 15.52 -36.12 -3.93
N GLN A 262 15.28 -34.82 -4.12
CA GLN A 262 15.73 -34.20 -5.35
C GLN A 262 17.27 -34.26 -5.33
N PRO A 263 17.90 -34.68 -6.44
CA PRO A 263 19.35 -34.74 -6.51
C PRO A 263 19.87 -33.36 -6.15
N SER A 264 20.74 -33.28 -5.12
CA SER A 264 21.44 -32.12 -4.54
C SER A 264 21.57 -30.90 -5.46
N GLY A 265 20.43 -30.27 -5.74
CA GLY A 265 20.29 -29.24 -6.76
C GLY A 265 20.53 -27.93 -6.06
N SER A 266 21.78 -27.49 -6.09
CA SER A 266 22.20 -26.14 -5.73
C SER A 266 21.16 -25.13 -6.21
N ALA A 267 20.86 -24.11 -5.38
CA ALA A 267 20.11 -22.94 -5.79
C ALA A 267 20.58 -22.49 -7.19
N PRO A 268 19.68 -22.06 -8.09
CA PRO A 268 20.06 -21.66 -9.44
C PRO A 268 21.27 -20.72 -9.34
N PRO A 269 22.40 -21.04 -10.00
CA PRO A 269 23.62 -20.30 -9.81
C PRO A 269 23.35 -18.83 -10.11
N CYS A 270 23.91 -17.94 -9.27
CA CYS A 270 23.93 -16.52 -9.57
C CYS A 270 24.36 -16.38 -11.03
N ARG A 271 23.48 -15.89 -11.92
CA ARG A 271 23.85 -15.71 -13.32
C ARG A 271 25.06 -14.79 -13.31
N SER A 272 26.21 -15.32 -13.68
CA SER A 272 27.43 -14.56 -13.85
C SER A 272 27.12 -13.50 -14.90
N THR A 273 26.94 -12.26 -14.47
CA THR A 273 26.92 -11.12 -15.37
C THR A 273 28.34 -10.97 -15.91
N GLU A 274 28.66 -11.71 -16.97
CA GLU A 274 29.80 -11.32 -17.81
C GLU A 274 29.52 -9.91 -18.32
N PRO A 275 30.43 -8.94 -18.12
CA PRO A 275 30.27 -7.63 -18.71
C PRO A 275 30.25 -7.81 -20.23
N ALA A 276 29.20 -7.31 -20.88
CA ALA A 276 29.09 -7.27 -22.33
C ALA A 276 30.40 -6.69 -22.90
N GLY A 277 31.11 -7.53 -23.67
CA GLY A 277 32.43 -7.21 -24.19
C GLY A 277 32.43 -5.85 -24.87
N VAL A 278 33.36 -4.99 -24.46
CA VAL A 278 33.70 -3.76 -25.17
C VAL A 278 34.20 -4.16 -26.56
N PRO A 279 33.53 -3.76 -27.66
CA PRO A 279 34.09 -3.95 -28.98
C PRO A 279 35.39 -3.13 -29.10
N LYS A 280 36.47 -3.81 -29.47
CA LYS A 280 37.75 -3.19 -29.83
C LYS A 280 37.63 -2.40 -31.13
#